data_AF-A0A7C3TZN6-F1
#
_entry.id   AF-A0A7C3TZN6-F1
#
_cell.length_a   1.000
_cell.length_b   1.000
_cell.length_c   1.000
_cell.angle_alpha   90.00
_cell.angle_beta   90.00
_cell.angle_gamma   90.00
#
_symmetry.space_group_name_H-M   'P 1'
#
loop_
_entity.id
_entity.type
_entity.pdbx_description
1 polymer ?
#
loop_
_entity_poly.entity_id
_entity_poly.type
_entity_poly.pdbx_seq_one_letter_code
_entity_poly.pdbx_strand_id
1 'polypeptide(L)'
;MILTDKQKDAVTELVHIAFSRAAASLSDLTSHRVVLEVPRVSIHAIGDLEQALNGFVQGEIATVHQIFSGPVNGDAMLLLNYEGAVTLSNLLTGESTKGDRLYASDREVLTEV
;
A
#
# COMPACT_ATOMS: atom_id res chain seq x y z
N MET A 1 1.08 -21.74 9.63
CA MET A 1 2.21 -22.28 8.84
C MET A 1 3.41 -21.36 9.08
N ILE A 2 4.57 -21.90 9.47
CA ILE A 2 5.76 -21.09 9.74
C ILE A 2 6.69 -21.20 8.53
N LEU A 3 6.95 -20.09 7.83
CA LEU A 3 7.98 -20.04 6.78
C LEU A 3 9.36 -20.28 7.40
N THR A 4 10.23 -21.00 6.69
CA THR A 4 11.65 -21.12 7.07
C THR A 4 12.36 -19.76 6.98
N ASP A 5 13.49 -19.61 7.66
CA ASP A 5 14.23 -18.33 7.65
C ASP A 5 14.64 -17.92 6.23
N LYS A 6 15.05 -18.88 5.39
CA LYS A 6 15.35 -18.63 3.97
C LYS A 6 14.13 -18.13 3.18
N GLN A 7 12.94 -18.67 3.48
CA GLN A 7 11.71 -18.22 2.81
C GLN A 7 11.28 -16.83 3.30
N LYS A 8 11.45 -16.52 4.59
CA LYS A 8 11.19 -15.19 5.14
C LYS A 8 12.12 -14.14 4.52
N ASP A 9 13.39 -14.48 4.41
CA ASP A 9 14.40 -13.64 3.77
C ASP A 9 14.05 -13.39 2.29
N ALA A 10 13.71 -14.45 1.55
CA ALA A 10 13.28 -14.34 0.16
C ALA A 10 12.03 -13.46 -0.03
N VAL A 11 11.02 -13.57 0.84
CA VAL A 11 9.82 -12.71 0.80
C VAL A 11 10.19 -11.26 1.13
N THR A 12 11.07 -11.05 2.10
CA THR A 12 11.52 -9.70 2.49
C THR A 12 12.23 -9.02 1.34
N GLU A 13 13.16 -9.70 0.68
CA GLU A 13 13.89 -9.17 -0.47
C GLU A 13 12.96 -8.88 -1.66
N LEU A 14 11.99 -9.78 -1.91
CA LEU A 14 10.97 -9.56 -2.94
C LEU A 14 10.19 -8.27 -2.66
N VAL A 15 9.75 -8.06 -1.42
CA VAL A 15 9.03 -6.85 -1.02
C VAL A 15 9.92 -5.60 -1.15
N HIS A 16 11.20 -5.66 -0.78
CA HIS A 16 12.14 -4.54 -0.94
C HIS A 16 12.31 -4.13 -2.41
N ILE A 17 12.45 -5.10 -3.31
CA ILE A 17 12.51 -4.87 -4.75
C ILE A 17 11.19 -4.27 -5.25
N ALA A 18 10.05 -4.82 -4.83
CA ALA A 18 8.73 -4.33 -5.22
C ALA A 18 8.49 -2.88 -4.78
N PHE A 19 8.86 -2.52 -3.55
CA PHE A 19 8.76 -1.15 -3.03
C PHE A 19 9.67 -0.17 -3.78
N SER A 20 10.89 -0.60 -4.11
CA SER A 20 11.80 0.23 -4.91
C SER A 20 11.22 0.53 -6.30
N ARG A 21 10.58 -0.47 -6.93
CA ARG A 21 9.88 -0.29 -8.20
C ARG A 21 8.64 0.59 -8.06
N ALA A 22 7.84 0.40 -7.00
CA ALA A 22 6.67 1.22 -6.73
C ALA A 22 7.04 2.70 -6.54
N ALA A 23 8.12 2.99 -5.81
CA ALA A 23 8.62 4.36 -5.64
C ALA A 23 9.00 5.01 -6.97
N ALA A 24 9.66 4.25 -7.86
CA ALA A 24 10.01 4.73 -9.20
C ALA A 24 8.76 5.00 -10.05
N SER A 25 7.81 4.05 -10.10
CA SER A 25 6.56 4.22 -10.86
C SER A 25 5.71 5.38 -10.34
N LEU A 26 5.61 5.55 -9.02
CA LEU A 26 4.93 6.71 -8.42
C LEU A 26 5.67 8.01 -8.76
N SER A 27 7.00 8.01 -8.79
CA SER A 27 7.75 9.21 -9.17
C SER A 27 7.46 9.62 -10.62
N ASP A 28 7.44 8.64 -11.53
CA ASP A 28 7.13 8.87 -12.95
C ASP A 28 5.70 9.37 -13.14
N LEU A 29 4.72 8.72 -12.49
CA LEU A 29 3.30 9.06 -12.60
C LEU A 29 2.98 10.45 -12.08
N THR A 30 3.67 10.87 -11.02
CA THR A 30 3.36 12.10 -10.29
C THR A 30 4.25 13.26 -10.70
N SER A 31 5.33 13.00 -11.45
CA SER A 31 6.39 13.98 -11.75
C SER A 31 7.05 14.58 -10.50
N HIS A 32 6.92 13.93 -9.34
CA HIS A 32 7.55 14.30 -8.09
C HIS A 32 8.54 13.22 -7.68
N ARG A 33 9.60 13.60 -6.94
CA ARG A 33 10.50 12.60 -6.37
C ARG A 33 9.79 11.88 -5.22
N VAL A 34 9.41 10.62 -5.43
CA VAL A 34 8.84 9.75 -4.40
C VAL A 34 9.93 8.88 -3.81
N VAL A 35 10.07 8.93 -2.48
CA VAL A 35 10.98 8.07 -1.73
C VAL A 35 10.14 7.24 -0.79
N LEU A 36 10.18 5.91 -0.97
CA LEU A 36 9.59 4.98 -0.03
C LEU A 36 10.71 4.42 0.85
N GLU A 37 10.54 4.53 2.17
CA GLU A 37 11.45 3.87 3.09
C GLU A 37 11.30 2.35 3.01
N VAL A 38 12.38 1.64 3.30
CA VAL A 38 12.41 0.18 3.32
C VAL A 38 11.37 -0.33 4.33
N PRO A 39 10.38 -1.14 3.91
CA PRO A 39 9.34 -1.57 4.82
C PRO A 39 9.85 -2.65 5.77
N ARG A 40 9.21 -2.73 6.95
CA ARG A 40 9.32 -3.90 7.83
C ARG A 40 8.38 -4.99 7.32
N VAL A 41 8.91 -6.20 7.15
CA VAL A 41 8.15 -7.36 6.68
C VAL A 41 8.00 -8.35 7.83
N SER A 42 6.76 -8.75 8.10
CA SER A 42 6.42 -9.72 9.13
C SER A 42 5.31 -10.65 8.65
N ILE A 43 5.25 -11.85 9.22
CA ILE A 43 4.25 -12.87 8.86
C ILE A 43 3.46 -13.18 10.11
N HIS A 44 2.13 -13.08 9.98
CA HIS A 44 1.19 -13.28 11.06
C HIS A 44 0.16 -14.34 10.64
N ALA A 45 -0.44 -15.03 11.61
CA ALA A 45 -1.65 -15.77 11.33
C ALA A 45 -2.79 -14.77 11.11
N ILE A 46 -3.76 -15.11 10.26
CA ILE A 46 -4.88 -14.20 9.96
C ILE A 46 -5.67 -13.81 11.23
N GLY A 47 -5.75 -14.70 12.22
CA GLY A 47 -6.39 -14.43 13.50
C GLY A 47 -5.66 -13.39 14.35
N ASP A 48 -4.38 -13.11 14.07
CA ASP A 48 -3.57 -12.11 14.78
C ASP A 48 -3.56 -10.76 14.05
N LEU A 49 -4.29 -10.63 12.93
CA LEU A 49 -4.23 -9.45 12.06
C LEU A 49 -4.62 -8.17 12.79
N GLU A 50 -5.69 -8.20 13.60
CA GLU A 50 -6.14 -7.04 14.38
C GLU A 50 -5.04 -6.55 15.33
N GLN A 51 -4.39 -7.49 16.04
CA GLN A 51 -3.29 -7.17 16.93
C GLN A 51 -2.07 -6.62 16.17
N ALA A 52 -1.76 -7.19 15.01
CA ALA A 52 -0.63 -6.76 14.18
C ALA A 52 -0.81 -5.36 13.58
N LEU A 53 -2.05 -4.99 13.23
CA LEU A 53 -2.39 -3.67 12.69
C LEU A 53 -2.61 -2.61 13.78
N ASN A 54 -2.73 -3.02 15.03
CA ASN A 54 -2.97 -2.11 16.14
C ASN A 54 -1.85 -1.06 16.23
N GLY A 55 -2.23 0.21 16.29
CA GLY A 55 -1.31 1.35 16.32
C GLY A 55 -0.84 1.86 14.95
N PHE A 56 -0.98 1.09 13.87
CA PHE A 56 -0.73 1.55 12.50
C PHE A 56 -1.99 2.13 11.85
N VAL A 57 -3.14 1.60 12.23
CA VAL A 57 -4.44 1.91 11.65
C VAL A 57 -5.30 2.51 12.76
N GLN A 58 -5.44 3.84 12.77
CA GLN A 58 -6.30 4.55 13.71
C GLN A 58 -7.25 5.48 12.96
N GLY A 59 -8.52 5.51 13.38
CA GLY A 59 -9.54 6.35 12.75
C GLY A 59 -10.01 5.80 11.40
N GLU A 60 -10.39 6.70 10.51
CA GLU A 60 -10.87 6.35 9.18
C GLU A 60 -9.70 5.98 8.26
N ILE A 61 -9.91 4.93 7.45
CA ILE A 61 -8.93 4.43 6.49
C ILE A 61 -9.51 4.31 5.10
N ALA A 62 -8.65 4.45 4.11
CA ALA A 62 -8.92 4.03 2.75
C ALA A 62 -8.18 2.71 2.49
N THR A 63 -8.84 1.78 1.81
CA THR A 63 -8.27 0.49 1.46
C THR A 63 -8.39 0.24 -0.03
N VAL A 64 -7.28 -0.14 -0.67
CA VAL A 64 -7.27 -0.69 -2.02
C VAL A 64 -7.12 -2.21 -1.88
N HIS A 65 -8.03 -2.97 -2.47
CA HIS A 65 -8.03 -4.43 -2.41
C HIS A 65 -7.87 -4.99 -3.82
N GLN A 66 -6.82 -5.77 -4.01
CA GLN A 66 -6.51 -6.41 -5.28
C GLN A 66 -6.50 -7.92 -5.10
N ILE A 67 -7.41 -8.58 -5.81
CA ILE A 67 -7.47 -10.03 -5.91
C ILE A 67 -6.56 -10.44 -7.08
N PHE A 68 -5.70 -11.43 -6.88
CA PHE A 68 -4.85 -11.97 -7.94
C PHE A 68 -4.96 -13.49 -8.03
N SER A 69 -4.84 -14.01 -9.25
CA SER A 69 -4.91 -15.44 -9.54
C SER A 69 -3.88 -15.84 -10.59
N GLY A 70 -3.43 -17.09 -10.54
CA GLY A 70 -2.45 -17.63 -11.48
C GLY A 70 -1.55 -18.68 -10.81
N PRO A 71 -0.22 -18.63 -11.03
CA PRO A 71 0.73 -19.50 -10.33
C PRO A 71 0.65 -19.39 -8.80
N VAL A 72 0.20 -18.23 -8.32
CA VAL A 72 -0.19 -17.97 -6.94
C VAL A 72 -1.55 -17.28 -6.97
N ASN A 73 -2.43 -17.67 -6.04
CA ASN A 73 -3.70 -17.00 -5.82
C ASN A 73 -3.66 -16.32 -4.46
N GLY A 74 -4.25 -15.14 -4.34
CA GLY A 74 -4.32 -14.42 -3.09
C GLY A 74 -4.95 -13.05 -3.19
N ASP A 75 -5.00 -12.39 -2.04
CA ASP A 75 -5.50 -11.04 -1.87
C ASP A 75 -4.36 -10.14 -1.40
N ALA A 76 -4.21 -8.99 -2.04
CA ALA A 76 -3.34 -7.91 -1.59
C ALA A 76 -4.21 -6.74 -1.12
N MET A 77 -3.86 -6.16 0.02
CA MET A 77 -4.54 -4.99 0.56
C MET A 77 -3.52 -3.90 0.86
N LEU A 78 -3.74 -2.71 0.31
CA LEU A 78 -3.05 -1.49 0.70
C LEU A 78 -3.97 -0.70 1.63
N LEU A 79 -3.50 -0.41 2.84
CA LEU A 79 -4.22 0.38 3.82
C LEU A 79 -3.53 1.73 3.95
N LEU A 80 -4.31 2.80 3.82
CA LEU A 80 -3.87 4.18 4.00
C LEU A 80 -4.74 4.81 5.09
N ASN A 81 -4.13 5.62 5.96
CA ASN A 81 -4.93 6.54 6.75
C ASN A 81 -5.65 7.52 5.80
N TYR A 82 -6.78 8.05 6.24
CA TYR A 82 -7.62 8.87 5.37
C TYR A 82 -6.89 10.11 4.82
N GLU A 83 -6.08 10.78 5.67
CA GLU A 83 -5.26 11.93 5.27
C GLU A 83 -4.24 11.57 4.18
N GLY A 84 -3.55 10.42 4.32
CA GLY A 84 -2.58 9.94 3.34
C GLY A 84 -3.24 9.58 2.01
N ALA A 85 -4.45 9.03 2.04
CA ALA A 85 -5.22 8.73 0.84
C ALA A 85 -5.64 10.00 0.08
N VAL A 86 -6.12 11.03 0.78
CA VAL A 86 -6.43 12.35 0.18
C VAL A 86 -5.17 12.97 -0.42
N THR A 87 -4.06 12.95 0.34
CA THR A 87 -2.78 13.50 -0.11
C THR A 87 -2.28 12.82 -1.39
N LEU A 88 -2.32 11.50 -1.43
CA LEU A 88 -1.88 10.73 -2.59
C LEU A 88 -2.78 10.99 -3.80
N SER A 89 -4.10 11.03 -3.63
CA SER A 89 -5.04 11.30 -4.73
C SER A 89 -4.86 12.71 -5.32
N ASN A 90 -4.67 13.72 -4.47
CA ASN A 90 -4.38 15.10 -4.90
C ASN A 90 -3.08 15.18 -5.70
N LEU A 91 -2.05 14.46 -5.24
CA LEU A 91 -0.75 14.42 -5.91
C LEU A 91 -0.80 13.70 -7.27
N LEU A 92 -1.68 12.69 -7.42
CA LEU A 92 -1.89 11.98 -8.68
C LEU A 92 -2.76 12.74 -9.68
N THR A 93 -3.72 13.54 -9.21
CA THR A 93 -4.62 14.33 -10.05
C THR A 93 -4.07 15.72 -10.40
N GLY A 94 -3.00 16.16 -9.71
CA GLY A 94 -2.46 17.51 -9.85
C GLY A 94 -3.37 18.59 -9.26
N GLU A 95 -4.38 18.20 -8.48
CA GLU A 95 -5.34 19.12 -7.89
C GLU A 95 -4.85 19.57 -6.50
N SER A 96 -4.55 20.87 -6.38
CA SER A 96 -3.96 21.44 -5.16
C SER A 96 -4.99 21.72 -4.05
N THR A 97 -6.28 21.50 -4.32
CA THR A 97 -7.38 22.13 -3.54
C THR A 97 -8.65 21.28 -3.41
N LYS A 98 -8.61 19.96 -3.66
CA LYS A 98 -9.69 19.11 -3.14
C LYS A 98 -9.57 19.10 -1.62
N GLY A 99 -10.65 19.46 -0.93
CA GLY A 99 -10.69 19.52 0.53
C GLY A 99 -10.41 18.16 1.18
N ASP A 100 -10.60 18.06 2.49
CA ASP A 100 -10.23 16.89 3.30
C ASP A 100 -11.16 15.67 3.07
N ARG A 101 -11.59 15.39 1.84
CA ARG A 101 -12.51 14.29 1.52
C ARG A 101 -12.19 13.62 0.19
N LEU A 102 -12.33 12.29 0.17
CA LEU A 102 -12.26 11.48 -1.05
C LEU A 102 -13.62 11.45 -1.75
N TYR A 103 -13.66 11.94 -2.98
CA TYR A 103 -14.80 11.78 -3.90
C TYR A 103 -14.69 10.48 -4.71
N ALA A 104 -15.73 10.14 -5.47
CA ALA A 104 -15.73 8.94 -6.30
C ALA A 104 -14.55 8.89 -7.29
N SER A 105 -14.26 10.01 -7.96
CA SER A 105 -13.11 10.14 -8.86
C SER A 105 -11.77 9.87 -8.17
N ASP A 106 -11.66 10.27 -6.91
CA ASP A 106 -10.40 10.17 -6.15
C ASP A 106 -10.13 8.71 -5.77
N ARG A 107 -11.20 7.96 -5.49
CA ARG A 107 -11.16 6.53 -5.20
C ARG A 107 -10.80 5.70 -6.44
N GLU A 108 -11.28 6.11 -7.61
CA GLU A 108 -10.90 5.49 -8.89
C GLU A 108 -9.40 5.68 -9.14
N VAL A 109 -8.89 6.91 -8.99
CA VAL A 109 -7.46 7.20 -9.15
C VAL A 109 -6.61 6.36 -8.20
N LEU A 110 -7.01 6.24 -6.93
CA LEU A 110 -6.27 5.42 -5.95
C LEU A 110 -6.28 3.92 -6.28
N THR A 111 -7.25 3.44 -7.05
CA THR A 111 -7.35 2.01 -7.44
C THR A 111 -6.53 1.68 -8.68
N GLU A 112 -6.22 2.68 -9.51
CA GLU A 112 -5.43 2.53 -10.75
C GLU A 112 -3.90 2.60 -10.50
N VAL A 113 -3.48 2.90 -9.27
CA VAL A 113 -2.08 3.01 -8.85
C VAL A 113 -1.60 1.71 -8.23
#